data_AF-A0A017TIA2-F1
#
_entry.id   AF-A0A017TIA2-F1
#
_cell.length_a   1.000
_cell.length_b   1.000
_cell.length_c   1.000
_cell.angle_alpha   90.00
_cell.angle_beta   90.00
_cell.angle_gamma   90.00
#
_symmetry.space_group_name_H-M   'P 1'
#
loop_
_entity.id
_entity.type
_entity.pdbx_description
1 polymer ?
#
loop_
_entity_poly.entity_id
_entity_poly.type
_entity_poly.pdbx_seq_one_letter_code
_entity_poly.pdbx_strand_id
1 'polypeptide(L)'
;MMRAMDGVTLAARHLALTLAGVSLAGTSLGCAGSPALAAQLVAAAQPGHLPLVVSCWEKQVEASGFQGEYVTTVDFTVEGEMSRLRDARVTAVTPDDARGQALATCVAQALNGTTLPRTADGEGPGFAPGTAMAVKGYAIAFVAPSPDERGRAEAQQAHVLLGPRANRCEGLYRYAPPRDVTALSTELEEQEKRAQASAEGSPDQHARALQKVYDIQLELRERLRLDAAAPEVPAANRQRLEEALALVDQDARRTGALIRCEAPPLPR
;
A
#
# COMPACT_ATOMS: atom_id res chain seq x y z
N MET A 1 -58.28 -35.95 -4.94
CA MET A 1 -57.73 -34.96 -5.92
C MET A 1 -56.26 -34.78 -5.57
N MET A 2 -55.24 -35.46 -6.13
CA MET A 2 -54.94 -35.94 -7.48
C MET A 2 -54.49 -34.82 -8.45
N ARG A 3 -53.16 -34.63 -8.52
CA ARG A 3 -52.23 -34.35 -9.65
C ARG A 3 -51.06 -33.48 -9.13
N ALA A 4 -49.79 -33.90 -9.04
CA ALA A 4 -48.86 -34.59 -9.94
C ALA A 4 -48.07 -33.63 -10.87
N MET A 5 -46.72 -33.73 -10.75
CA MET A 5 -45.68 -33.57 -11.79
C MET A 5 -45.35 -32.13 -12.25
N ASP A 6 -44.12 -31.66 -12.49
CA ASP A 6 -42.80 -32.23 -12.87
C ASP A 6 -41.67 -31.41 -12.18
N GLY A 7 -40.42 -31.85 -11.94
CA GLY A 7 -39.61 -32.80 -12.68
C GLY A 7 -38.67 -32.09 -13.67
N VAL A 8 -37.62 -31.39 -13.22
CA VAL A 8 -36.48 -31.01 -14.09
C VAL A 8 -35.15 -31.19 -13.35
N THR A 9 -34.58 -32.38 -13.52
CA THR A 9 -33.15 -32.64 -13.53
C THR A 9 -32.59 -32.06 -14.83
N LEU A 10 -31.53 -31.25 -14.82
CA LEU A 10 -30.61 -31.22 -15.95
C LEU A 10 -29.21 -30.68 -15.60
N ALA A 11 -28.24 -31.55 -15.90
CA ALA A 11 -26.90 -31.27 -16.40
C ALA A 11 -25.88 -30.60 -15.46
N ALA A 12 -25.17 -31.49 -14.76
CA ALA A 12 -23.72 -31.40 -14.62
C ALA A 12 -23.05 -30.93 -15.92
N ARG A 13 -22.34 -29.81 -15.86
CA ARG A 13 -21.28 -29.48 -16.81
C ARG A 13 -19.97 -29.41 -16.06
N HIS A 14 -19.26 -30.53 -16.13
CA HIS A 14 -17.82 -30.60 -15.98
C HIS A 14 -17.18 -29.59 -16.94
N LEU A 15 -16.67 -28.47 -16.41
CA LEU A 15 -15.60 -27.74 -17.08
C LEU A 15 -14.28 -28.24 -16.47
N ALA A 16 -13.79 -29.34 -17.03
CA ALA A 16 -12.40 -29.72 -16.90
C ALA A 16 -11.59 -28.70 -17.72
N LEU A 17 -10.99 -27.71 -17.05
CA LEU A 17 -9.95 -26.89 -17.66
C LEU A 17 -8.60 -27.57 -17.39
N THR A 18 -8.18 -28.35 -18.37
CA THR A 18 -6.82 -28.85 -18.56
C THR A 18 -5.86 -27.66 -18.70
N LEU A 19 -5.20 -27.27 -17.61
CA LEU A 19 -3.98 -26.48 -17.69
C LEU A 19 -2.80 -27.45 -17.80
N ALA A 20 -2.38 -27.61 -19.04
CA ALA A 20 -1.17 -28.31 -19.44
C ALA A 20 0.02 -27.81 -18.61
N GLY A 21 0.75 -28.77 -18.02
CA GLY A 21 2.05 -28.52 -17.44
C GLY A 21 2.98 -27.96 -18.51
N VAL A 22 3.41 -26.72 -18.30
CA VAL A 22 4.54 -26.15 -19.04
C VAL A 22 5.81 -26.72 -18.41
N SER A 23 6.27 -27.84 -18.97
CA SER A 23 7.61 -28.38 -18.72
C SER A 23 8.63 -27.44 -19.34
N LEU A 24 9.23 -26.56 -18.54
CA LEU A 24 10.42 -25.80 -18.92
C LEU A 24 11.65 -26.72 -18.81
N ALA A 25 11.86 -27.53 -19.84
CA ALA A 25 13.15 -28.16 -20.11
C ALA A 25 13.86 -27.34 -21.20
N GLY A 26 14.83 -26.52 -20.78
CA GLY A 26 15.71 -25.77 -21.66
C GLY A 26 17.05 -25.53 -20.97
N THR A 27 18.03 -26.37 -21.27
CA THR A 27 19.42 -26.21 -20.84
C THR A 27 20.12 -25.22 -21.77
N SER A 28 20.42 -24.03 -21.24
CA SER A 28 21.56 -23.21 -21.66
C SER A 28 22.05 -22.39 -20.46
N LEU A 29 23.37 -22.28 -20.34
CA LEU A 29 24.09 -21.77 -19.18
C LEU A 29 23.77 -20.30 -18.86
N GLY A 30 23.56 -20.01 -17.57
CA GLY A 30 23.71 -18.69 -16.96
C GLY A 30 22.42 -17.94 -16.65
N CYS A 31 21.85 -18.17 -15.46
CA CYS A 31 21.04 -17.29 -14.60
C CYS A 31 20.00 -18.11 -13.80
N ALA A 32 20.46 -19.06 -12.99
CA ALA A 32 19.60 -19.64 -11.95
C ALA A 32 19.68 -18.72 -10.72
N GLY A 33 18.79 -17.73 -10.64
CA GLY A 33 18.55 -17.03 -9.38
C GLY A 33 18.17 -18.07 -8.32
N SER A 34 18.88 -18.14 -7.20
CA SER A 34 18.59 -19.12 -6.15
C SER A 34 17.17 -18.92 -5.63
N PRO A 35 16.31 -19.96 -5.61
CA PRO A 35 14.97 -19.87 -5.02
C PRO A 35 14.98 -19.36 -3.58
N ALA A 36 16.05 -19.62 -2.83
CA ALA A 36 16.25 -19.10 -1.48
C ALA A 36 16.46 -17.58 -1.46
N LEU A 37 17.21 -17.02 -2.42
CA LEU A 37 17.39 -15.57 -2.54
C LEU A 37 16.09 -14.88 -2.97
N ALA A 38 15.31 -15.52 -3.85
CA ALA A 38 13.99 -15.02 -4.21
C ALA A 38 13.08 -14.99 -2.97
N ALA A 39 13.02 -16.06 -2.18
CA ALA A 39 12.23 -16.10 -0.93
C ALA A 39 12.69 -15.08 0.11
N GLN A 40 14.00 -14.83 0.23
CA GLN A 40 14.53 -13.78 1.13
C GLN A 40 14.15 -12.38 0.65
N LEU A 41 14.25 -12.12 -0.65
CA LEU A 41 13.78 -10.86 -1.23
C LEU A 41 12.28 -10.68 -1.00
N VAL A 42 11.49 -11.74 -1.13
CA VAL A 42 10.06 -11.73 -0.79
C VAL A 42 9.83 -11.36 0.66
N ALA A 43 10.53 -12.03 1.58
CA ALA A 43 10.35 -11.78 2.99
C ALA A 43 10.79 -10.38 3.40
N ALA A 44 11.80 -9.80 2.73
CA ALA A 44 12.32 -8.48 3.03
C ALA A 44 11.60 -7.34 2.32
N ALA A 45 10.90 -7.60 1.21
CA ALA A 45 10.13 -6.59 0.47
C ALA A 45 8.74 -6.39 1.08
N GLN A 46 8.68 -6.26 2.41
CA GLN A 46 7.46 -5.91 3.13
C GLN A 46 7.02 -4.49 2.75
N PRO A 47 5.73 -4.15 2.90
CA PRO A 47 5.27 -2.77 2.76
C PRO A 47 6.18 -1.80 3.53
N GLY A 48 6.51 -2.16 4.78
CA GLY A 48 7.51 -1.53 5.68
C GLY A 48 8.81 -1.06 5.02
N HIS A 49 9.34 -1.86 4.11
CA HIS A 49 10.61 -1.63 3.44
C HIS A 49 10.47 -1.06 2.03
N LEU A 50 9.23 -0.86 1.55
CA LEU A 50 8.90 -0.33 0.22
C LEU A 50 8.09 0.98 0.28
N PRO A 51 8.49 1.97 1.11
CA PRO A 51 7.68 3.16 1.39
C PRO A 51 7.24 3.95 0.16
N LEU A 52 8.14 4.08 -0.82
CA LEU A 52 7.88 4.81 -2.05
C LEU A 52 6.85 4.10 -2.94
N VAL A 53 6.86 2.76 -2.93
CA VAL A 53 5.93 1.94 -3.73
C VAL A 53 4.53 2.01 -3.12
N VAL A 54 4.45 1.97 -1.78
CA VAL A 54 3.18 2.18 -1.07
C VAL A 54 2.63 3.58 -1.34
N SER A 55 3.47 4.62 -1.33
CA SER A 55 3.06 5.99 -1.67
C SER A 55 2.50 6.13 -3.09
N CYS A 56 3.06 5.40 -4.06
CA CYS A 56 2.52 5.36 -5.41
C CYS A 56 1.10 4.82 -5.46
N TRP A 57 0.85 3.74 -4.73
CA TRP A 57 -0.47 3.13 -4.63
C TRP A 57 -1.48 4.08 -3.98
N GLU A 58 -1.10 4.71 -2.87
CA GLU A 58 -1.93 5.68 -2.15
C GLU A 58 -2.39 6.85 -3.02
N LYS A 59 -1.44 7.47 -3.75
CA LYS A 59 -1.75 8.57 -4.67
C LYS A 59 -2.79 8.16 -5.72
N GLN A 60 -2.68 6.95 -6.24
CA GLN A 60 -3.62 6.44 -7.24
C GLN A 60 -5.02 6.19 -6.64
N VAL A 61 -5.07 5.66 -5.42
CA VAL A 61 -6.32 5.47 -4.67
C VAL A 61 -7.02 6.80 -4.41
N GLU A 62 -6.29 7.84 -4.01
CA GLU A 62 -6.84 9.17 -3.76
C GLU A 62 -7.32 9.88 -5.04
N ALA A 63 -6.51 9.85 -6.10
CA ALA A 63 -6.76 10.62 -7.31
C ALA A 63 -7.93 10.11 -8.15
N SER A 64 -8.21 8.81 -8.12
CA SER A 64 -9.11 8.18 -9.09
C SER A 64 -10.17 7.25 -8.49
N GLY A 65 -10.29 7.23 -7.16
CA GLY A 65 -11.31 6.43 -6.47
C GLY A 65 -11.19 4.93 -6.77
N PHE A 66 -9.96 4.39 -6.79
CA PHE A 66 -9.67 2.99 -7.11
C PHE A 66 -10.60 2.03 -6.35
N GLN A 67 -11.18 1.08 -7.08
CA GLN A 67 -12.06 0.03 -6.52
C GLN A 67 -11.66 -1.39 -6.97
N GLY A 68 -10.47 -1.58 -7.52
CA GLY A 68 -10.05 -2.86 -8.10
C GLY A 68 -8.65 -3.29 -7.66
N GLU A 69 -8.38 -4.58 -7.84
CA GLU A 69 -7.06 -5.18 -7.65
C GLU A 69 -6.18 -4.86 -8.85
N TYR A 70 -4.94 -4.42 -8.58
CA TYR A 70 -3.95 -4.18 -9.61
C TYR A 70 -2.74 -5.08 -9.37
N VAL A 71 -2.13 -5.57 -10.43
CA VAL A 71 -0.88 -6.33 -10.35
C VAL A 71 0.10 -5.69 -11.31
N THR A 72 1.27 -5.31 -10.80
CA THR A 72 2.37 -4.80 -11.61
C THR A 72 3.50 -5.83 -11.59
N THR A 73 3.95 -6.27 -12.76
CA THR A 73 5.13 -7.13 -12.91
C THR A 73 6.33 -6.27 -13.25
N VAL A 74 7.43 -6.43 -12.52
CA VAL A 74 8.60 -5.57 -12.61
C VAL A 74 9.87 -6.40 -12.74
N ASP A 75 10.79 -5.91 -13.56
CA ASP A 75 12.18 -6.35 -13.60
C ASP A 75 13.06 -5.27 -12.97
N PHE A 76 14.03 -5.62 -12.14
CA PHE A 76 14.97 -4.68 -11.53
C PHE A 76 16.28 -5.37 -11.12
N THR A 77 17.29 -4.57 -10.77
CA THR A 77 18.55 -5.05 -10.22
C THR A 77 18.64 -4.69 -8.75
N VAL A 78 19.06 -5.64 -7.90
CA VAL A 78 19.50 -5.34 -6.54
C VAL A 78 21.02 -5.19 -6.54
N GLU A 79 21.52 -4.01 -6.17
CA GLU A 79 22.95 -3.80 -5.97
C GLU A 79 23.46 -4.68 -4.82
N GLY A 80 24.56 -5.39 -5.06
CA GLY A 80 25.23 -6.19 -4.03
C GLY A 80 25.72 -5.29 -2.89
N GLU A 81 25.70 -5.81 -1.66
CA GLU A 81 26.10 -5.15 -0.41
C GLU A 81 25.29 -3.90 -0.01
N MET A 82 24.77 -3.14 -0.95
CA MET A 82 23.99 -1.92 -0.71
C MET A 82 22.49 -2.18 -0.63
N SER A 83 22.01 -3.30 -1.20
CA SER A 83 20.58 -3.66 -1.23
C SER A 83 19.69 -2.60 -1.88
N ARG A 84 20.29 -1.78 -2.73
CA ARG A 84 19.62 -0.72 -3.46
C ARG A 84 18.98 -1.30 -4.72
N LEU A 85 17.74 -0.95 -4.96
CA LEU A 85 17.00 -1.35 -6.14
C LEU A 85 17.26 -0.35 -7.28
N ARG A 86 17.51 -0.86 -8.49
CA ARG A 86 17.92 -0.10 -9.68
C ARG A 86 17.33 -0.69 -10.95
N ASP A 87 17.44 0.06 -12.04
CA ASP A 87 17.01 -0.34 -13.38
C ASP A 87 15.58 -0.89 -13.44
N ALA A 88 14.73 -0.44 -12.51
CA ALA A 88 13.39 -0.96 -12.38
C ALA A 88 12.55 -0.60 -13.60
N ARG A 89 11.94 -1.61 -14.21
CA ARG A 89 11.09 -1.52 -15.40
C ARG A 89 9.86 -2.39 -15.21
N VAL A 90 8.68 -1.78 -15.33
CA VAL A 90 7.43 -2.55 -15.41
C VAL A 90 7.37 -3.28 -16.75
N THR A 91 7.13 -4.58 -16.71
CA THR A 91 6.97 -5.45 -17.87
C THR A 91 5.51 -5.78 -18.15
N ALA A 92 4.63 -5.71 -17.14
CA ALA A 92 3.18 -5.85 -17.30
C ALA A 92 2.43 -5.13 -16.17
N VAL A 93 1.19 -4.70 -16.46
CA VAL A 93 0.24 -4.24 -15.44
C VAL A 93 -1.16 -4.77 -15.75
N THR A 94 -1.90 -5.17 -14.73
CA THR A 94 -3.26 -5.67 -14.83
C THR A 94 -4.12 -4.97 -13.79
N PRO A 95 -5.28 -4.38 -14.15
CA PRO A 95 -5.71 -4.11 -15.51
C PRO A 95 -4.76 -3.12 -16.22
N ASP A 96 -4.55 -3.33 -17.52
CA ASP A 96 -3.80 -2.40 -18.39
C ASP A 96 -4.72 -1.28 -18.86
N ASP A 97 -5.19 -0.46 -17.90
CA ASP A 97 -5.92 0.77 -18.15
C ASP A 97 -5.06 1.99 -17.83
N ALA A 98 -5.56 3.20 -18.09
CA ALA A 98 -4.82 4.44 -17.85
C ALA A 98 -4.36 4.59 -16.38
N ARG A 99 -5.12 4.03 -15.43
CA ARG A 99 -4.80 4.07 -14.01
C ARG A 99 -3.72 3.04 -13.66
N GLY A 100 -3.81 1.84 -14.23
CA GLY A 100 -2.77 0.81 -14.13
C GLY A 100 -1.44 1.31 -14.69
N GLN A 101 -1.45 1.99 -15.83
CA GLN A 101 -0.24 2.57 -16.43
C GLN A 101 0.35 3.72 -15.59
N ALA A 102 -0.50 4.55 -14.98
CA ALA A 102 -0.04 5.60 -14.06
C ALA A 102 0.59 4.99 -12.80
N LEU A 103 -0.02 3.95 -12.22
CA LEU A 103 0.54 3.19 -11.11
C LEU A 103 1.88 2.55 -11.49
N ALA A 104 1.94 1.83 -12.61
CA ALA A 104 3.14 1.18 -13.12
C ALA A 104 4.31 2.15 -13.28
N THR A 105 4.05 3.33 -13.84
CA THR A 105 5.07 4.38 -14.01
C THR A 105 5.63 4.83 -12.67
N CYS A 106 4.75 5.07 -11.69
CA CYS A 106 5.16 5.45 -10.35
C CYS A 106 5.95 4.33 -9.65
N VAL A 107 5.50 3.08 -9.75
CA VAL A 107 6.16 1.91 -9.14
C VAL A 107 7.59 1.74 -9.65
N ALA A 108 7.83 1.85 -10.97
CA ALA A 108 9.19 1.78 -11.51
C ALA A 108 10.10 2.90 -10.95
N GLN A 109 9.58 4.12 -10.85
CA GLN A 109 10.34 5.25 -10.28
C GLN A 109 10.62 5.04 -8.80
N ALA A 110 9.62 4.60 -8.03
CA ALA A 110 9.72 4.31 -6.62
C ALA A 110 10.78 3.25 -6.34
N LEU A 111 10.76 2.12 -7.06
CA LEU A 111 11.75 1.06 -6.91
C LEU A 111 13.16 1.58 -7.17
N ASN A 112 13.39 2.42 -8.17
CA ASN A 112 14.72 3.02 -8.40
C ASN A 112 15.22 3.95 -7.26
N GLY A 113 14.32 4.39 -6.39
CA GLY A 113 14.62 5.16 -5.18
C GLY A 113 14.73 4.32 -3.90
N THR A 114 14.41 3.03 -3.95
CA THR A 114 14.30 2.18 -2.76
C THR A 114 15.63 1.52 -2.40
N THR A 115 15.93 1.48 -1.11
CA THR A 115 17.01 0.66 -0.53
C THR A 115 16.40 -0.23 0.54
N LEU A 116 16.54 -1.54 0.40
CA LEU A 116 16.03 -2.49 1.39
C LEU A 116 16.95 -2.48 2.63
N PRO A 117 16.40 -2.65 3.85
CA PRO A 117 17.22 -2.82 5.04
C PRO A 117 18.15 -4.01 4.89
N ARG A 118 19.42 -3.84 5.28
CA ARG A 118 20.42 -4.91 5.20
C ARG A 118 20.33 -5.90 6.35
N THR A 119 19.72 -5.48 7.44
CA THR A 119 19.50 -6.26 8.67
C THR A 119 18.03 -6.26 8.99
N ALA A 120 17.57 -7.25 9.77
CA ALA A 120 16.20 -7.27 10.25
C ALA A 120 15.91 -6.07 11.16
N ASP A 121 14.68 -5.59 11.11
CA ASP A 121 14.15 -4.54 11.97
C ASP A 121 12.68 -4.86 12.38
N GLY A 122 11.96 -3.86 12.87
CA GLY A 122 10.57 -4.03 13.33
C GLY A 122 9.56 -4.32 12.21
N GLU A 123 9.92 -4.09 10.95
CA GLU A 123 9.05 -4.24 9.79
C GLU A 123 9.32 -5.53 9.01
N GLY A 124 10.46 -6.19 9.23
CA GLY A 124 10.74 -7.51 8.65
C GLY A 124 12.22 -7.90 8.64
N PRO A 125 12.56 -9.01 7.96
CA PRO A 125 13.94 -9.40 7.74
C PRO A 125 14.64 -8.44 6.78
N GLY A 126 15.95 -8.29 6.96
CA GLY A 126 16.78 -7.57 5.99
C GLY A 126 17.11 -8.41 4.77
N PHE A 127 17.57 -7.75 3.73
CA PHE A 127 18.07 -8.35 2.51
C PHE A 127 19.42 -7.74 2.15
N ALA A 128 20.45 -8.56 1.96
CA ALA A 128 21.78 -8.10 1.55
C ALA A 128 22.47 -9.16 0.70
N PRO A 129 22.24 -9.16 -0.62
CA PRO A 129 22.92 -10.12 -1.49
C PRO A 129 24.41 -9.76 -1.57
N GLY A 130 25.29 -10.77 -1.53
CA GLY A 130 26.73 -10.56 -1.60
C GLY A 130 27.22 -10.04 -2.96
N THR A 131 26.43 -10.21 -4.01
CA THR A 131 26.69 -9.70 -5.36
C THR A 131 25.43 -9.10 -5.94
N ALA A 132 25.59 -8.25 -6.96
CA ALA A 132 24.44 -7.70 -7.68
C ALA A 132 23.60 -8.82 -8.31
N MET A 133 22.28 -8.68 -8.24
CA MET A 133 21.34 -9.70 -8.71
C MET A 133 20.25 -9.06 -9.57
N ALA A 134 20.05 -9.60 -10.77
CA ALA A 134 18.89 -9.26 -11.60
C ALA A 134 17.66 -10.05 -11.13
N VAL A 135 16.57 -9.33 -10.90
CA VAL A 135 15.25 -9.85 -10.56
C VAL A 135 14.35 -9.65 -11.75
N LYS A 136 13.67 -10.71 -12.18
CA LYS A 136 12.75 -10.68 -13.32
C LYS A 136 11.38 -11.21 -12.91
N GLY A 137 10.34 -10.63 -13.48
CA GLY A 137 8.96 -11.11 -13.29
C GLY A 137 8.44 -10.90 -11.88
N TYR A 138 8.97 -9.93 -11.12
CA TYR A 138 8.56 -9.69 -9.75
C TYR A 138 7.17 -9.06 -9.72
N ALA A 139 6.19 -9.80 -9.19
CA ALA A 139 4.79 -9.37 -9.18
C ALA A 139 4.42 -8.67 -7.86
N ILE A 140 4.00 -7.42 -7.96
CA ILE A 140 3.48 -6.62 -6.86
C ILE A 140 1.97 -6.52 -7.03
N ALA A 141 1.22 -7.10 -6.08
CA ALA A 141 -0.22 -7.03 -6.05
C ALA A 141 -0.65 -5.87 -5.15
N PHE A 142 -1.52 -5.02 -5.67
CA PHE A 142 -2.14 -3.89 -5.00
C PHE A 142 -3.61 -4.22 -4.83
N VAL A 143 -4.02 -4.54 -3.62
CA VAL A 143 -5.38 -5.04 -3.37
C VAL A 143 -6.18 -4.06 -2.52
N ALA A 144 -7.49 -4.11 -2.77
CA ALA A 144 -8.48 -3.38 -2.02
C ALA A 144 -8.55 -3.88 -0.55
N PRO A 145 -9.04 -3.05 0.38
CA PRO A 145 -8.90 -3.28 1.82
C PRO A 145 -9.79 -4.38 2.42
N SER A 146 -10.67 -5.03 1.65
CA SER A 146 -11.63 -5.96 2.26
C SER A 146 -10.93 -7.19 2.83
N PRO A 147 -11.35 -7.71 4.01
CA PRO A 147 -10.76 -8.92 4.62
C PRO A 147 -10.76 -10.13 3.67
N ASP A 148 -11.81 -10.28 2.86
CA ASP A 148 -11.96 -11.40 1.92
C ASP A 148 -11.04 -11.28 0.69
N GLU A 149 -10.76 -10.06 0.23
CA GLU A 149 -9.77 -9.82 -0.84
C GLU A 149 -8.34 -9.99 -0.30
N ARG A 150 -8.07 -9.54 0.93
CA ARG A 150 -6.79 -9.77 1.62
C ARG A 150 -6.46 -11.25 1.79
N GLY A 151 -7.40 -12.05 2.32
CA GLY A 151 -7.18 -13.49 2.51
C GLY A 151 -6.99 -14.24 1.19
N ARG A 152 -7.64 -13.80 0.10
CA ARG A 152 -7.44 -14.37 -1.23
C ARG A 152 -6.10 -13.97 -1.85
N ALA A 153 -5.67 -12.73 -1.62
CA ALA A 153 -4.39 -12.21 -2.11
C ALA A 153 -3.20 -12.84 -1.36
N GLU A 154 -3.27 -12.97 -0.04
CA GLU A 154 -2.23 -13.65 0.77
C GLU A 154 -2.03 -15.12 0.35
N ALA A 155 -3.08 -15.78 -0.12
CA ALA A 155 -3.03 -17.15 -0.62
C ALA A 155 -2.40 -17.28 -2.02
N GLN A 156 -2.36 -16.20 -2.80
CA GLN A 156 -1.75 -16.16 -4.13
C GLN A 156 -0.36 -15.52 -3.98
N GLN A 157 0.70 -16.35 -3.96
CA GLN A 157 2.10 -16.01 -3.63
C GLN A 157 2.76 -14.91 -4.50
N ALA A 158 2.22 -13.70 -4.49
CA ALA A 158 2.76 -12.46 -5.03
C ALA A 158 2.83 -11.44 -3.89
N HIS A 159 3.74 -10.48 -3.98
CA HIS A 159 4.02 -9.54 -2.90
C HIS A 159 2.85 -8.57 -2.80
N VAL A 160 1.98 -8.81 -1.81
CA VAL A 160 0.76 -8.04 -1.63
C VAL A 160 1.09 -6.75 -0.89
N LEU A 161 1.07 -5.63 -1.59
CA LEU A 161 1.00 -4.30 -1.01
C LEU A 161 -0.47 -3.99 -0.73
N LEU A 162 -0.83 -4.09 0.54
CA LEU A 162 -2.11 -3.64 1.03
C LEU A 162 -2.11 -2.12 1.06
N GLY A 163 -3.08 -1.51 0.40
CA GLY A 163 -3.31 -0.08 0.57
C GLY A 163 -3.63 0.24 2.03
N PRO A 164 -3.19 1.39 2.55
CA PRO A 164 -3.39 1.77 3.95
C PRO A 164 -4.86 1.84 4.40
N ARG A 165 -5.83 1.87 3.47
CA ARG A 165 -7.24 1.74 3.85
C ARG A 165 -7.64 0.35 4.35
N ALA A 166 -6.73 -0.64 4.33
CA ALA A 166 -6.94 -1.99 4.87
C ALA A 166 -7.11 -1.99 6.40
N ASN A 167 -6.55 -0.97 7.06
CA ASN A 167 -6.88 -0.64 8.44
C ASN A 167 -7.32 0.82 8.51
N ARG A 168 -8.64 1.04 8.58
CA ARG A 168 -9.28 2.38 8.75
C ARG A 168 -8.67 3.23 9.88
N CYS A 169 -7.90 2.62 10.77
CA CYS A 169 -7.33 3.24 11.97
C CYS A 169 -5.84 3.51 11.91
N GLU A 170 -5.11 2.90 10.98
CA GLU A 170 -3.65 3.10 10.84
C GLU A 170 -3.29 4.36 10.02
N GLY A 171 -4.27 4.94 9.32
CA GLY A 171 -4.05 6.11 8.46
C GLY A 171 -3.27 5.77 7.21
N LEU A 172 -3.03 6.78 6.37
CA LEU A 172 -2.41 6.61 5.07
C LEU A 172 -0.91 6.32 5.12
N TYR A 173 -0.17 6.56 6.22
CA TYR A 173 1.30 6.59 6.15
C TYR A 173 2.00 5.90 7.34
N ARG A 174 2.73 4.82 7.05
CA ARG A 174 3.81 4.28 7.92
C ARG A 174 5.16 4.96 7.68
N TYR A 175 5.24 5.93 6.77
CA TYR A 175 6.49 6.54 6.28
C TYR A 175 6.42 8.05 6.29
N ALA A 176 7.57 8.70 6.10
CA ALA A 176 7.66 10.15 6.02
C ALA A 176 6.67 10.69 4.97
N PRO A 177 5.69 11.50 5.39
CA PRO A 177 4.63 11.95 4.51
C PRO A 177 5.18 12.87 3.41
N PRO A 178 4.76 12.67 2.15
CA PRO A 178 5.32 13.38 1.01
C PRO A 178 4.84 14.83 0.92
N ARG A 179 3.72 15.17 1.56
CA ARG A 179 3.13 16.51 1.57
C ARG A 179 3.71 17.34 2.72
N ASP A 180 3.90 18.64 2.46
CA ASP A 180 4.29 19.59 3.51
C ASP A 180 3.08 19.98 4.39
N VAL A 181 3.38 20.60 5.54
CA VAL A 181 2.38 21.04 6.52
C VAL A 181 1.35 21.97 5.88
N THR A 182 1.76 22.90 5.02
CA THR A 182 0.85 23.89 4.42
C THR A 182 -0.16 23.26 3.48
N ALA A 183 0.29 22.33 2.63
CA ALA A 183 -0.59 21.56 1.74
C ALA A 183 -1.58 20.73 2.55
N LEU A 184 -1.11 20.08 3.62
CA LEU A 184 -1.94 19.25 4.49
C LEU A 184 -2.97 20.04 5.28
N SER A 185 -2.59 21.17 5.88
CA SER A 185 -3.54 22.03 6.60
C SER A 185 -4.62 22.60 5.67
N THR A 186 -4.24 23.02 4.46
CA THR A 186 -5.19 23.54 3.48
C THR A 186 -6.18 22.46 3.05
N GLU A 187 -5.70 21.26 2.73
CA GLU A 187 -6.58 20.16 2.34
C GLU A 187 -7.46 19.69 3.51
N LEU A 188 -6.93 19.68 4.74
CA LEU A 188 -7.68 19.32 5.94
C LEU A 188 -8.90 20.23 6.13
N GLU A 189 -8.71 21.56 6.06
CA GLU A 189 -9.82 22.52 6.16
C GLU A 189 -10.88 22.30 5.08
N GLU A 190 -10.47 21.99 3.85
CA GLU A 190 -11.40 21.69 2.76
C GLU A 190 -12.17 20.39 3.02
N GLN A 191 -11.50 19.33 3.48
CA GLN A 191 -12.16 18.05 3.75
C GLN A 191 -13.07 18.11 4.97
N GLU A 192 -12.72 18.88 6.01
CA GLU A 192 -13.60 19.09 7.16
C GLU A 192 -14.90 19.78 6.75
N LYS A 193 -14.84 20.81 5.90
CA LYS A 193 -16.03 21.46 5.33
C LYS A 193 -16.88 20.46 4.53
N ARG A 194 -16.26 19.60 3.73
CA ARG A 194 -16.96 18.56 2.97
C ARG A 194 -17.61 17.51 3.86
N ALA A 195 -16.93 17.08 4.92
CA ALA A 195 -17.45 16.12 5.88
C ALA A 195 -18.65 16.67 6.67
N GLN A 196 -18.60 17.96 7.04
CA GLN A 196 -19.74 18.66 7.62
C GLN A 196 -20.91 18.75 6.64
N ALA A 197 -20.66 19.15 5.40
CA ALA A 197 -21.70 19.25 4.37
C ALA A 197 -22.32 17.89 4.02
N SER A 198 -21.60 16.79 4.21
CA SER A 198 -22.12 15.44 3.96
C SER A 198 -22.90 14.84 5.14
N ALA A 199 -22.97 15.51 6.29
CA ALA A 199 -23.61 14.99 7.50
C ALA A 199 -25.12 14.74 7.33
N GLU A 200 -25.78 15.53 6.47
CA GLU A 200 -27.20 15.40 6.13
C GLU A 200 -27.45 14.43 4.95
N GLY A 201 -26.38 13.89 4.36
CA GLY A 201 -26.41 13.01 3.20
C GLY A 201 -26.49 11.52 3.56
N SER A 202 -26.04 10.67 2.62
CA SER A 202 -25.94 9.22 2.86
C SER A 202 -24.94 8.92 4.00
N PRO A 203 -25.26 8.03 4.95
CA PRO A 203 -24.33 7.61 6.01
C PRO A 203 -22.98 7.12 5.48
N ASP A 204 -22.98 6.41 4.34
CA ASP A 204 -21.76 5.92 3.71
C ASP A 204 -20.91 7.05 3.13
N GLN A 205 -21.56 8.09 2.60
CA GLN A 205 -20.87 9.26 2.08
C GLN A 205 -20.21 10.06 3.21
N HIS A 206 -20.93 10.22 4.33
CA HIS A 206 -20.39 10.88 5.50
C HIS A 206 -19.24 10.10 6.14
N ALA A 207 -19.37 8.77 6.26
CA ALA A 207 -18.29 7.93 6.76
C ALA A 207 -17.02 8.03 5.90
N ARG A 208 -17.15 8.07 4.57
CA ARG A 208 -16.01 8.26 3.65
C ARG A 208 -15.39 9.65 3.78
N ALA A 209 -16.20 10.69 3.98
CA ALA A 209 -15.69 12.03 4.18
C ALA A 209 -14.93 12.15 5.51
N LEU A 210 -15.46 11.58 6.60
CA LEU A 210 -14.78 11.51 7.89
C LEU A 210 -13.48 10.69 7.84
N GLN A 211 -13.47 9.57 7.10
CA GLN A 211 -12.25 8.80 6.89
C GLN A 211 -11.16 9.65 6.23
N LYS A 212 -11.52 10.44 5.21
CA LYS A 212 -10.54 11.30 4.52
C LYS A 212 -9.98 12.39 5.44
N VAL A 213 -10.82 12.98 6.30
CA VAL A 213 -10.37 13.92 7.34
C VAL A 213 -9.38 13.25 8.29
N TYR A 214 -9.73 12.06 8.79
CA TYR A 214 -8.88 11.30 9.71
C TYR A 214 -7.53 10.94 9.08
N ASP A 215 -7.51 10.52 7.82
CA ASP A 215 -6.28 10.15 7.12
C ASP A 215 -5.31 11.35 6.99
N ILE A 216 -5.83 12.54 6.64
CA ILE A 216 -5.04 13.78 6.55
C ILE A 216 -4.54 14.21 7.93
N GLN A 217 -5.36 14.07 8.99
CA GLN A 217 -4.94 14.36 10.36
C GLN A 217 -3.77 13.46 10.79
N LEU A 218 -3.80 12.17 10.46
CA LEU A 218 -2.70 11.25 10.77
C LEU A 218 -1.42 11.58 9.97
N GLU A 219 -1.55 11.98 8.71
CA GLU A 219 -0.42 12.45 7.90
C GLU A 219 0.20 13.73 8.46
N LEU A 220 -0.64 14.72 8.75
CA LEU A 220 -0.22 16.00 9.30
C LEU A 220 0.47 15.83 10.65
N ARG A 221 -0.07 14.94 11.50
CA ARG A 221 0.57 14.56 12.76
C ARG A 221 2.00 14.05 12.54
N GLU A 222 2.18 13.09 11.64
CA GLU A 222 3.50 12.51 11.38
C GLU A 222 4.46 13.55 10.78
N ARG A 223 3.97 14.42 9.90
CA ARG A 223 4.77 15.51 9.33
C ARG A 223 5.23 16.48 10.41
N LEU A 224 4.33 16.94 11.27
CA LEU A 224 4.64 17.84 12.38
C LEU A 224 5.62 17.21 13.36
N ARG A 225 5.49 15.90 13.63
CA ARG A 225 6.43 15.14 14.46
C ARG A 225 7.84 15.14 13.87
N LEU A 226 7.97 14.89 12.57
CA LEU A 226 9.26 14.91 11.87
C LEU A 226 9.86 16.32 11.82
N ASP A 227 9.05 17.33 11.52
CA ASP A 227 9.50 18.72 11.48
C ASP A 227 9.94 19.21 12.88
N ALA A 228 9.24 18.81 13.96
CA ALA A 228 9.63 19.15 15.33
C ALA A 228 10.92 18.44 15.78
N ALA A 229 11.17 17.23 15.29
CA ALA A 229 12.37 16.46 15.58
C ALA A 229 13.61 16.91 14.79
N ALA A 230 13.44 17.74 13.76
CA ALA A 230 14.53 18.19 12.91
C ALA A 230 15.55 19.05 13.70
N PRO A 231 16.85 18.69 13.69
CA PRO A 231 17.86 19.32 14.53
C PRO A 231 18.08 20.81 14.22
N GLU A 232 17.77 21.24 13.00
CA GLU A 232 17.90 22.62 12.51
C GLU A 232 16.76 23.55 12.96
N VAL A 233 15.68 23.03 13.55
CA VAL A 233 14.53 23.86 13.92
C VAL A 233 14.79 24.62 15.23
N PRO A 234 14.69 25.97 15.23
CA PRO A 234 14.86 26.78 16.44
C PRO A 234 13.86 26.40 17.53
N ALA A 235 14.26 26.50 18.81
CA ALA A 235 13.42 26.12 19.95
C ALA A 235 12.02 26.76 19.95
N ALA A 236 11.93 28.05 19.61
CA ALA A 236 10.65 28.75 19.53
C ALA A 236 9.73 28.20 18.41
N ASN A 237 10.30 27.73 17.30
CA ASN A 237 9.53 27.10 16.23
C ASN A 237 9.16 25.66 16.59
N ARG A 238 10.04 24.94 17.31
CA ARG A 238 9.77 23.59 17.81
C ARG A 238 8.58 23.57 18.75
N GLN A 239 8.51 24.50 19.69
CA GLN A 239 7.37 24.63 20.60
C GLN A 239 6.05 24.81 19.82
N ARG A 240 6.04 25.67 18.79
CA ARG A 240 4.84 25.86 17.96
C ARG A 240 4.45 24.60 17.19
N LEU A 241 5.42 23.83 16.71
CA LEU A 241 5.17 22.55 16.02
C LEU A 241 4.62 21.50 17.00
N GLU A 242 5.13 21.45 18.23
CA GLU A 242 4.63 20.57 19.29
C GLU A 242 3.20 20.94 19.73
N GLU A 243 2.88 22.24 19.83
CA GLU A 243 1.52 22.72 20.10
C GLU A 243 0.57 22.37 18.96
N ALA A 244 0.99 22.57 17.70
CA ALA A 244 0.23 22.15 16.53
C ALA A 244 0.03 20.63 16.48
N LEU A 245 1.07 19.85 16.80
CA LEU A 245 1.02 18.40 16.88
C LEU A 245 -0.03 17.94 17.90
N ALA A 246 -0.05 18.56 19.09
CA ALA A 246 -1.02 18.23 20.15
C ALA A 246 -2.47 18.49 19.72
N LEU A 247 -2.72 19.60 19.00
CA LEU A 247 -4.05 19.90 18.45
C LEU A 247 -4.47 18.86 17.40
N VAL A 248 -3.60 18.56 16.45
CA VAL A 248 -3.88 17.56 15.40
C VAL A 248 -4.10 16.17 16.01
N ASP A 249 -3.36 15.81 17.06
CA ASP A 249 -3.57 14.57 17.81
C ASP A 249 -4.96 14.50 18.46
N GLN A 250 -5.40 15.59 19.08
CA GLN A 250 -6.73 15.67 19.67
C GLN A 250 -7.83 15.52 18.60
N ASP A 251 -7.63 16.15 17.45
CA ASP A 251 -8.58 16.11 16.33
C ASP A 251 -8.62 14.72 15.70
N ALA A 252 -7.47 14.09 15.47
CA ALA A 252 -7.37 12.72 15.01
C ALA A 252 -8.13 11.76 15.95
N ARG A 253 -7.95 11.87 17.27
CA ARG A 253 -8.69 11.05 18.25
C ARG A 253 -10.20 11.23 18.12
N ARG A 254 -10.65 12.47 17.96
CA ARG A 254 -12.07 12.81 17.85
C ARG A 254 -12.67 12.22 16.58
N THR A 255 -12.04 12.45 15.42
CA THR A 255 -12.49 11.90 14.13
C THR A 255 -12.41 10.39 14.11
N GLY A 256 -11.32 9.81 14.64
CA GLY A 256 -11.12 8.37 14.81
C GLY A 256 -12.24 7.71 15.60
N ALA A 257 -12.69 8.33 16.69
CA ALA A 257 -13.82 7.83 17.47
C ALA A 257 -15.13 7.79 16.64
N LEU A 258 -15.38 8.79 15.80
CA LEU A 258 -16.56 8.84 14.92
C LEU A 258 -16.57 7.69 13.88
N ILE A 259 -15.40 7.27 13.41
CA ILE A 259 -15.24 6.17 12.44
C ILE A 259 -14.93 4.81 13.07
N ARG A 260 -15.03 4.71 14.41
CA ARG A 260 -14.77 3.49 15.21
C ARG A 260 -13.33 2.98 15.10
N CYS A 261 -12.39 3.90 15.24
CA CYS A 261 -10.97 3.61 15.40
C CYS A 261 -10.53 3.79 16.85
N GLU A 262 -9.75 2.81 17.36
CA GLU A 262 -9.08 2.96 18.64
C GLU A 262 -8.10 4.14 18.53
N ALA A 263 -8.15 5.03 19.52
CA ALA A 263 -7.30 6.20 19.55
C ALA A 263 -5.82 5.78 19.55
N PRO A 264 -4.96 6.32 18.68
CA PRO A 264 -3.55 6.00 18.69
C PRO A 264 -2.95 6.29 20.08
N PRO A 265 -2.00 5.50 20.57
CA PRO A 265 -1.37 5.75 21.87
C PRO A 265 -0.72 7.14 21.87
N LEU A 266 -0.80 7.86 23.00
CA LEU A 266 -0.06 9.11 23.16
C LEU A 266 1.44 8.80 23.03
N PRO A 267 2.23 9.60 22.30
CA PRO A 267 3.67 9.51 22.40
C PRO A 267 4.05 9.78 23.87
N ARG A 268 4.87 8.89 24.44
CA ARG A 268 5.49 9.10 25.75
C ARG A 268 6.69 10.03 25.62
#